data_AF-A0A922XCI6-F1
#
_entry.id   AF-A0A922XCI6-F1
#
_cell.length_a   1.000
_cell.length_b   1.000
_cell.length_c   1.000
_cell.angle_alpha   90.00
_cell.angle_beta   90.00
_cell.angle_gamma   90.00
#
_symmetry.space_group_name_H-M   'P 1'
#
loop_
_entity.id
_entity.type
_entity.pdbx_description
1 polymer ?
#
loop_
_entity_poly.entity_id
_entity_poly.type
_entity_poly.pdbx_seq_one_letter_code
_entity_poly.pdbx_strand_id
1 'polypeptide(L)' 'MIVPHMQLRPSTLRAIVLEFVTRDGTDHSIVETRVGQILAQLSAELVELDFDDASQSCNIVLKSHR' A
#
# COMPACT_ATOMS: atom_id res chain seq x y z
N MET A 1 -7.56 -10.44 2.62
CA MET A 1 -8.03 -10.75 1.25
C MET A 1 -7.16 -9.98 0.27
N ILE A 2 -6.55 -10.64 -0.71
CA ILE A 2 -5.71 -9.94 -1.69
C ILE A 2 -6.56 -9.08 -2.63
N VAL A 3 -6.21 -7.81 -2.74
CA VAL A 3 -6.86 -6.83 -3.62
C VAL A 3 -5.89 -6.46 -4.75
N PRO A 4 -6.21 -6.75 -6.02
CA PRO A 4 -5.37 -6.34 -7.14
C PRO A 4 -5.27 -4.81 -7.23
N HIS A 5 -4.06 -4.27 -7.06
CA HIS A 5 -3.85 -2.82 -7.06
C HIS A 5 -4.26 -2.16 -8.40
N MET A 6 -4.21 -2.89 -9.51
CA MET A 6 -4.63 -2.44 -10.84
C MET A 6 -6.14 -2.24 -11.00
N GLN A 7 -6.96 -2.81 -10.11
CA GLN A 7 -8.42 -2.62 -10.11
C GLN A 7 -8.86 -1.37 -9.35
N LEU A 8 -7.93 -0.72 -8.64
CA LEU A 8 -8.20 0.50 -7.90
C LEU A 8 -7.98 1.74 -8.77
N ARG A 9 -8.80 2.76 -8.53
CA ARG A 9 -8.52 4.09 -9.10
C ARG A 9 -7.17 4.59 -8.56
N PRO A 10 -6.35 5.30 -9.36
CA PRO A 10 -5.05 5.79 -8.91
C PRO A 10 -5.10 6.62 -7.63
N SER A 11 -6.15 7.45 -7.47
CA SER A 11 -6.38 8.25 -6.27
C SER A 11 -6.69 7.39 -5.03
N THR A 12 -7.46 6.32 -5.20
CA THR A 12 -7.77 5.35 -4.14
C THR A 12 -6.52 4.59 -3.72
N LEU A 13 -5.75 4.09 -4.68
CA LEU A 13 -4.49 3.41 -4.41
C LEU A 13 -3.51 4.32 -3.66
N ARG A 14 -3.35 5.57 -4.12
CA ARG A 14 -2.49 6.55 -3.45
C ARG A 14 -2.96 6.84 -2.02
N ALA A 15 -4.27 6.95 -1.78
CA ALA A 15 -4.80 7.20 -0.45
C ALA A 15 -4.50 6.04 0.52
N ILE A 16 -4.67 4.79 0.07
CA ILE A 16 -4.32 3.60 0.85
C ILE A 16 -2.83 3.57 1.19
N VAL A 17 -1.97 3.81 0.20
CA VAL A 17 -0.51 3.85 0.41
C VAL A 17 -0.12 4.99 1.35
N LEU A 18 -0.75 6.16 1.22
CA LEU A 18 -0.52 7.30 2.09
C LEU A 18 -0.86 6.98 3.55
N GLU A 19 -2.03 6.36 3.78
CA GLU A 19 -2.44 5.91 5.11
C GLU A 19 -1.42 4.92 5.69
N PHE A 20 -1.00 3.94 4.89
CA PHE A 20 0.00 2.94 5.29
C PHE A 20 1.32 3.59 5.73
N VAL A 21 1.87 4.53 4.95
CA VAL A 21 3.17 5.15 5.26
C VAL A 21 3.09 6.19 6.38
N THR A 22 1.90 6.70 6.71
CA THR A 22 1.68 7.70 7.77
C THR A 22 1.15 7.10 9.07
N ARG A 23 0.83 5.81 9.12
CA ARG A 23 0.25 5.13 10.29
C ARG A 23 1.10 5.23 11.56
N ASP A 24 2.42 5.31 11.42
CA ASP A 24 3.37 5.42 12.54
C ASP A 24 3.63 6.89 12.97
N GLY A 25 3.16 7.87 12.20
CA GLY A 25 3.12 9.29 12.59
C GLY A 25 4.46 10.00 12.84
N THR A 26 5.60 9.35 12.57
CA THR A 26 6.88 9.80 13.13
C THR A 26 7.75 10.63 12.18
N ASP A 27 7.56 10.56 10.85
CA ASP A 27 8.29 11.41 9.90
C ASP A 27 7.48 11.74 8.64
N HIS A 28 6.97 12.97 8.60
CA HIS A 28 6.19 13.49 7.48
C HIS A 28 7.06 14.06 6.34
N SER A 29 8.36 14.28 6.57
CA SER A 29 9.24 14.94 5.59
C SER A 29 9.56 14.05 4.38
N ILE A 30 9.39 12.74 4.51
CA ILE A 30 9.69 11.74 3.47
C ILE A 30 8.46 10.96 3.00
N VAL A 31 7.25 11.41 3.35
CA VAL A 31 6.00 10.70 3.03
C VAL A 31 5.86 10.46 1.54
N GLU A 32 6.01 11.49 0.70
CA GLU A 32 5.86 11.33 -0.75
C GLU A 32 6.91 10.38 -1.35
N THR A 33 8.13 10.39 -0.81
CA THR A 33 9.18 9.43 -1.21
C THR A 33 8.78 8.00 -0.87
N ARG A 34 8.26 7.76 0.34
CA ARG A 34 7.77 6.43 0.76
C ARG A 34 6.57 5.98 -0.06
N VAL A 35 5.63 6.90 -0.36
CA VAL A 35 4.50 6.63 -1.27
C VAL A 35 5.02 6.16 -2.63
N GLY A 36 5.97 6.89 -3.21
CA GLY A 36 6.57 6.52 -4.50
C GLY A 36 7.26 5.16 -4.48
N GLN A 37 8.00 4.85 -3.41
CA GLN A 37 8.68 3.55 -3.23
C GLN A 37 7.69 2.39 -3.20
N ILE A 38 6.60 2.53 -2.45
CA ILE A 38 5.56 1.49 -2.36
C ILE A 38 4.84 1.30 -3.70
N LEU A 39 4.48 2.38 -4.40
CA LEU A 39 3.85 2.30 -5.72
C LEU A 39 4.76 1.60 -6.75
N ALA A 40 6.07 1.85 -6.68
CA ALA A 40 7.05 1.16 -7.51
C ALA A 40 7.13 -0.34 -7.19
N GLN A 41 7.10 -0.72 -5.90
CA GLN A 41 7.09 -2.13 -5.48
C GLN A 41 5.80 -2.87 -5.88
N LEU A 42 4.65 -2.20 -5.81
CA LEU A 42 3.37 -2.74 -6.30
C LEU A 42 3.42 -3.00 -7.81
N SER A 43 3.95 -2.03 -8.57
CA SER A 43 4.12 -2.15 -10.03
C SER A 43 5.10 -3.26 -10.41
N ALA A 44 6.12 -3.49 -9.57
CA ALA A 44 7.10 -4.56 -9.73
C ALA A 44 6.64 -5.92 -9.17
N GLU A 45 5.39 -6.01 -8.68
CA GLU A 45 4.80 -7.20 -8.07
C GLU A 45 5.62 -7.77 -6.89
N LEU A 46 6.38 -6.94 -6.19
CA LEU A 46 7.15 -7.32 -5.00
C LEU A 46 6.29 -7.34 -3.74
N VAL A 47 5.25 -6.52 -3.73
CA VAL A 47 4.27 -6.41 -2.65
C VAL A 47 2.86 -6.45 -3.23
N GLU A 48 1.89 -6.76 -2.39
CA GLU A 48 0.48 -6.79 -2.73
C GLU A 48 -0.37 -6.14 -1.62
N LEU A 49 -1.58 -5.71 -1.99
CA LEU A 49 -2.54 -5.19 -1.03
C LEU A 49 -3.29 -6.34 -0.38
N ASP A 50 -3.32 -6.37 0.95
CA ASP A 50 -4.15 -7.26 1.73
C ASP A 50 -5.19 -6.44 2.49
N PHE A 51 -6.47 -6.65 2.15
CA PHE A 51 -7.58 -6.07 2.88
C PHE A 51 -7.99 -6.99 4.03
N ASP A 52 -7.87 -6.50 5.25
CA ASP A 52 -8.34 -7.19 6.45
C ASP A 52 -9.78 -6.76 6.77
N ASP A 53 -10.72 -7.70 6.63
CA ASP A 53 -12.15 -7.43 6.81
C ASP A 53 -12.51 -7.13 8.28
N ALA A 54 -11.79 -7.74 9.22
CA ALA A 54 -12.05 -7.58 10.65
C ALA A 54 -11.72 -6.15 11.14
N SER A 55 -10.60 -5.59 10.69
CA SER A 55 -10.18 -4.22 11.01
C SER A 55 -10.63 -3.18 9.98
N GLN A 56 -11.25 -3.63 8.88
CA GLN A 56 -11.57 -2.81 7.71
C GLN A 56 -10.39 -1.97 7.22
N SER A 57 -9.18 -2.55 7.24
CA SER A 57 -7.96 -1.84 6.88
C SER A 57 -7.22 -2.48 5.72
N CYS A 58 -6.57 -1.64 4.91
CA CYS A 58 -5.69 -2.08 3.84
C CYS A 58 -4.26 -2.13 4.33
N ASN A 59 -3.62 -3.29 4.19
CA ASN A 59 -2.23 -3.51 4.50
C ASN A 59 -1.43 -3.75 3.22
N ILE A 60 -0.11 -3.56 3.31
CA ILE A 60 0.83 -3.81 2.22
C ILE A 60 1.76 -4.90 2.71
N VAL A 61 1.74 -6.05 2.02
CA VAL A 61 2.47 -7.25 2.42
C VAL A 61 3.39 -7.71 1.29
N LEU A 62 4.48 -8.41 1.63
CA LEU A 62 5.34 -9.02 0.63
C LEU A 62 4.55 -10.04 -0.18
N LYS A 63 4.69 -10.00 -1.51
CA LYS A 63 4.07 -11.00 -2.38
C LYS A 63 4.72 -12.34 -2.09
N SER A 64 3.94 -13.29 -1.61
CA SER A 64 4.46 -14.63 -1.32
C SER A 64 4.68 -15.37 -2.65
N HIS A 65 5.93 -15.70 -2.97
CA HIS A 65 6.24 -16.63 -4.06
C HIS A 65 5.73 -18.02 -3.67
N ARG A 66 4.54 -18.41 -4.14
CA ARG A 66 4.09 -19.81 -4.14
C ARG A 66 4.41 -20.46 -5.47
#